data_AF-A0A673L4R9-F1
#
_entry.id   AF-A0A673L4R9-F1
#
_cell.length_a   1.000
_cell.length_b   1.000
_cell.length_c   1.000
_cell.angle_alpha   90.00
_cell.angle_beta   90.00
_cell.angle_gamma   90.00
#
_symmetry.space_group_name_H-M   'P 1'
#
loop_
_entity.id
_entity.type
_entity.pdbx_description
1 polymer ?
#
loop_
_entity_poly.entity_id
_entity_poly.type
_entity_poly.pdbx_seq_one_letter_code
_entity_poly.pdbx_strand_id
1 'polypeptide(L)'
;MAESNSASFPHTTPNGSSRHEKSLGLLTVKFVTLLQEAKDGVLDLKVAADSLAVKQKRRIYDITNVLEGIGLIEKKTKNTIQWKGESSGCQPQEVLEQVELLKANIADLDIQERELDMQKSCLQQSIKHLNEDPSSCRYPYGHRKSQETFSSHLIFCQSSVLCFCK
;
A
#
# COMPACT_ATOMS: atom_id res chain seq x y z
N MET A 1 6.13 22.31 -85.68
CA MET A 1 6.88 22.37 -84.40
C MET A 1 5.83 22.35 -83.30
N ALA A 2 5.85 21.32 -82.45
CA ALA A 2 4.82 21.09 -81.44
C ALA A 2 5.12 21.89 -80.17
N GLU A 3 4.15 22.65 -79.68
CA GLU A 3 4.19 23.28 -78.35
C GLU A 3 3.88 22.24 -77.28
N SER A 4 4.87 21.96 -76.43
CA SER A 4 4.72 21.11 -75.25
C SER A 4 4.12 21.93 -74.11
N ASN A 5 2.81 21.78 -73.90
CA ASN A 5 2.07 22.32 -72.77
C ASN A 5 2.46 21.58 -71.49
N SER A 6 3.37 22.14 -70.68
CA SER A 6 3.73 21.61 -69.36
C SER A 6 2.62 21.89 -68.36
N ALA A 7 1.78 20.89 -68.11
CA ALA A 7 0.76 20.89 -67.07
C ALA A 7 1.41 21.03 -65.68
N SER A 8 1.19 22.19 -65.05
CA SER A 8 1.47 22.43 -63.64
C SER A 8 0.49 21.62 -62.78
N PHE A 9 0.95 20.52 -62.19
CA PHE A 9 0.24 19.88 -61.08
C PHE A 9 0.57 20.61 -59.78
N PRO A 10 -0.40 21.22 -59.06
CA PRO A 10 -0.16 21.67 -57.71
C PRO A 10 -0.03 20.42 -56.82
N HIS A 11 1.21 20.05 -56.52
CA HIS A 11 1.54 19.06 -55.50
C HIS A 11 1.09 19.64 -54.15
N THR A 12 -0.13 19.30 -53.75
CA THR A 12 -0.65 19.64 -52.43
C THR A 12 0.13 18.80 -51.43
N THR A 13 1.02 19.44 -50.68
CA THR A 13 1.80 18.80 -49.62
C THR A 13 0.85 18.24 -48.55
N PRO A 14 1.13 17.04 -48.01
CA PRO A 14 0.22 16.36 -47.12
C PRO A 14 0.13 17.11 -45.80
N ASN A 15 -1.09 17.49 -45.45
CA ASN A 15 -1.52 18.16 -44.24
C ASN A 15 -1.23 17.27 -43.00
N GLY A 16 0.04 17.20 -42.59
CA GLY A 16 0.52 16.34 -41.49
C GLY A 16 0.09 16.78 -40.08
N SER A 17 -0.38 18.02 -39.95
CA SER A 17 -0.83 18.61 -38.68
C SER A 17 -2.17 18.03 -38.18
N SER A 18 -3.11 17.76 -39.09
CA SER A 18 -4.49 17.34 -38.75
C SER A 18 -4.57 15.96 -38.06
N ARG A 19 -3.59 15.07 -38.26
CA ARG A 19 -3.63 13.72 -37.67
C ARG A 19 -3.26 13.73 -36.20
N HIS A 20 -2.30 14.58 -35.80
CA HIS A 20 -1.81 14.62 -34.42
C HIS A 20 -2.85 15.23 -33.47
N GLU A 21 -3.57 16.25 -33.92
CA GLU A 21 -4.65 16.90 -33.16
C GLU A 21 -5.81 15.96 -32.80
N LYS A 22 -5.98 14.88 -33.57
CA LYS A 22 -7.03 13.86 -33.37
C LYS A 22 -6.47 12.56 -32.78
N SER A 23 -5.21 12.57 -32.36
CA SER A 23 -4.56 11.38 -31.80
C SER A 23 -5.18 11.00 -30.45
N LEU A 24 -5.26 9.69 -30.19
CA LEU A 24 -5.73 9.20 -28.91
C LEU A 24 -4.86 9.73 -27.76
N GLY A 25 -3.54 9.79 -27.95
CA GLY A 25 -2.61 10.30 -26.93
C GLY A 25 -2.92 11.74 -26.51
N LEU A 26 -3.18 12.66 -27.44
CA LEU A 26 -3.53 14.03 -27.11
C LEU A 26 -4.89 14.11 -26.38
N LEU A 27 -5.86 13.28 -26.78
CA LEU A 27 -7.15 13.18 -26.09
C LEU A 27 -6.97 12.64 -24.67
N THR A 28 -6.13 11.62 -24.48
CA THR A 28 -5.84 11.07 -23.16
C THR A 28 -5.23 12.13 -22.25
N VAL A 29 -4.25 12.91 -22.73
CA VAL A 29 -3.65 13.98 -21.92
C VAL A 29 -4.71 14.99 -21.47
N LYS A 30 -5.53 15.50 -22.39
CA LYS A 30 -6.62 16.43 -22.04
C LYS A 30 -7.65 15.80 -21.08
N PHE A 31 -7.99 14.53 -21.29
CA PHE A 31 -8.92 13.80 -20.43
C PHE A 31 -8.39 13.69 -19.00
N VAL A 32 -7.12 13.34 -18.83
CA VAL A 32 -6.46 13.22 -17.52
C VAL A 32 -6.39 14.58 -16.84
N THR A 33 -6.08 15.67 -17.57
CA THR A 33 -6.11 17.02 -17.01
C THR A 33 -7.49 17.38 -16.45
N LEU A 34 -8.57 17.15 -17.21
CA LEU A 34 -9.94 17.40 -16.72
C LEU A 34 -10.28 16.54 -15.50
N LEU A 35 -9.80 15.30 -15.46
CA LEU A 35 -10.01 14.38 -14.35
C LEU A 35 -9.26 14.81 -13.08
N GLN A 36 -8.09 15.42 -13.22
CA GLN A 36 -7.31 15.98 -12.13
C GLN A 36 -7.87 17.32 -11.62
N GLU A 37 -8.43 18.14 -12.51
CA GLU A 37 -9.09 19.41 -12.16
C GLU A 37 -10.47 19.21 -11.53
N ALA A 38 -11.08 18.04 -11.73
CA ALA A 38 -12.39 17.72 -11.18
C ALA A 38 -12.34 17.63 -9.64
N LYS A 39 -13.25 18.38 -8.98
CA LYS A 39 -13.43 18.29 -7.52
C LYS A 39 -13.82 16.86 -7.13
N ASP A 40 -13.26 16.40 -6.02
CA ASP A 40 -13.46 15.05 -5.46
C ASP A 40 -13.02 13.89 -6.38
N GLY A 41 -12.27 14.19 -7.45
CA GLY A 41 -11.85 13.19 -8.43
C GLY A 41 -13.00 12.57 -9.22
N VAL A 42 -14.16 13.23 -9.29
CA VAL A 42 -15.36 12.73 -9.99
C VAL A 42 -15.58 13.51 -11.28
N LEU A 43 -15.56 12.82 -12.42
CA LEU A 43 -15.71 13.44 -13.75
C LEU A 43 -16.98 12.93 -14.46
N ASP A 44 -17.78 13.87 -14.98
CA ASP A 44 -18.90 13.57 -15.89
C ASP A 44 -18.39 13.39 -17.32
N LEU A 45 -18.66 12.21 -17.89
CA LEU A 45 -18.27 11.84 -19.25
C LEU A 45 -18.93 12.70 -20.33
N LYS A 46 -20.08 13.33 -20.06
CA LYS A 46 -20.71 14.28 -20.98
C LYS A 46 -19.89 15.56 -21.07
N VAL A 47 -19.54 16.12 -19.91
CA VAL A 47 -18.71 17.34 -19.82
C VAL A 47 -17.35 17.08 -20.45
N ALA A 48 -16.72 15.93 -20.15
CA ALA A 48 -15.48 15.55 -20.79
C ALA A 48 -15.63 15.42 -22.32
N ALA A 49 -16.70 14.79 -22.82
CA ALA A 49 -16.92 14.65 -24.26
C ALA A 49 -17.02 16.02 -24.98
N ASP A 50 -17.67 16.99 -24.33
CA ASP A 50 -17.81 18.36 -24.85
C ASP A 50 -16.45 19.10 -24.83
N SER A 51 -15.71 19.02 -23.72
CA SER A 51 -14.38 19.66 -23.56
C SER A 51 -13.31 19.07 -24.46
N LEU A 52 -13.34 17.76 -24.72
CA LEU A 52 -12.42 17.13 -25.66
C LEU A 52 -12.79 17.39 -27.14
N ALA A 53 -13.88 18.12 -27.42
CA ALA A 53 -14.38 18.43 -28.76
C ALA A 53 -14.49 17.19 -29.66
N VAL A 54 -14.77 16.03 -29.07
CA VAL A 54 -14.75 14.76 -29.79
C VAL A 54 -16.06 14.63 -30.55
N LYS A 55 -16.03 14.86 -31.86
CA LYS A 55 -17.19 14.58 -32.74
C LYS A 55 -17.68 13.12 -32.64
N GLN A 56 -16.89 12.21 -32.08
CA GLN A 56 -17.16 10.78 -31.97
C GLN A 56 -16.97 10.27 -30.53
N LYS A 57 -18.07 9.92 -29.85
CA LYS A 57 -18.07 9.34 -28.49
C LYS A 57 -17.23 8.05 -28.32
N ARG A 58 -16.75 7.47 -29.41
CA ARG A 58 -15.95 6.24 -29.41
C ARG A 58 -14.62 6.36 -28.65
N ARG A 59 -13.97 7.53 -28.68
CA ARG A 59 -12.63 7.71 -28.08
C ARG A 59 -12.64 7.77 -26.55
N ILE A 60 -13.75 8.22 -25.96
CA ILE A 60 -13.92 8.23 -24.50
C ILE A 60 -13.82 6.79 -23.97
N TYR A 61 -14.48 5.83 -24.64
CA TYR A 61 -14.41 4.43 -24.23
C TYR A 61 -13.02 3.81 -24.39
N ASP A 62 -12.27 4.20 -25.43
CA ASP A 62 -10.88 3.73 -25.58
C ASP A 62 -10.04 4.16 -24.36
N ILE A 63 -10.19 5.42 -23.93
CA ILE A 63 -9.45 5.97 -22.78
C ILE A 63 -9.96 5.33 -21.49
N THR A 64 -11.27 5.29 -21.24
CA THR A 64 -11.82 4.77 -19.99
C THR A 64 -11.53 3.29 -19.83
N ASN A 65 -11.65 2.47 -20.87
CA ASN A 65 -11.38 1.03 -20.76
C ASN A 65 -9.92 0.73 -20.42
N VAL A 66 -8.98 1.52 -20.96
CA VAL A 66 -7.55 1.38 -20.63
C VAL A 66 -7.31 1.81 -19.18
N LEU A 67 -7.83 2.97 -18.77
CA LEU A 67 -7.64 3.47 -17.40
C LEU A 67 -8.34 2.57 -16.36
N GLU A 68 -9.50 2.00 -16.69
CA GLU A 68 -10.23 1.02 -15.88
C GLU A 68 -9.48 -0.31 -15.82
N GLY A 69 -8.93 -0.77 -16.95
CA GLY A 69 -8.11 -1.97 -17.02
C GLY A 69 -6.81 -1.88 -16.20
N ILE A 70 -6.24 -0.68 -16.08
CA ILE A 70 -5.10 -0.41 -15.18
C ILE A 70 -5.56 -0.24 -13.72
N GLY A 71 -6.84 0.08 -13.48
CA GLY A 71 -7.39 0.33 -12.15
C GLY A 71 -7.20 1.76 -11.64
N LEU A 72 -6.87 2.72 -12.52
CA LEU A 72 -6.71 4.13 -12.16
C LEU A 72 -8.05 4.87 -12.05
N ILE A 73 -9.12 4.30 -12.59
CA ILE A 73 -10.48 4.85 -12.49
C ILE A 73 -11.48 3.76 -12.14
N GLU A 74 -12.62 4.16 -11.60
CA GLU A 74 -13.80 3.31 -11.45
C GLU A 74 -15.05 3.97 -12.01
N LYS A 75 -16.01 3.14 -12.38
CA LYS A 75 -17.32 3.59 -12.86
C LYS A 75 -18.28 3.76 -11.67
N LYS A 76 -18.68 5.00 -11.39
CA LYS A 76 -19.73 5.31 -10.41
C LYS A 76 -21.13 5.12 -11.00
N THR A 77 -21.35 5.71 -12.17
CA THR A 77 -22.64 5.64 -12.88
C THR A 77 -22.40 5.50 -14.38
N LYS A 78 -23.48 5.40 -15.18
CA LYS A 78 -23.38 5.34 -16.65
C LYS A 78 -22.60 6.52 -17.25
N ASN A 79 -22.69 7.71 -16.65
CA ASN A 79 -22.07 8.94 -17.17
C ASN A 79 -20.99 9.50 -16.24
N THR A 80 -20.64 8.83 -15.15
CA THR A 80 -19.74 9.37 -14.13
C THR A 80 -18.66 8.35 -13.79
N ILE A 81 -17.41 8.79 -13.81
CA ILE A 81 -16.25 8.02 -13.38
C ILE A 81 -15.57 8.71 -12.21
N GLN A 82 -14.89 7.93 -11.37
CA GLN A 82 -14.09 8.42 -10.27
C GLN A 82 -12.62 8.03 -10.46
N TRP A 83 -11.72 8.96 -10.19
CA TRP A 83 -10.29 8.76 -10.14
C TRP A 83 -9.88 8.00 -8.89
N LYS A 84 -9.13 6.91 -9.07
CA LYS A 84 -8.53 6.07 -8.02
C LYS A 84 -7.02 6.26 -7.89
N GLY A 85 -6.37 6.80 -8.93
CA GLY A 85 -4.94 7.10 -8.89
C GLY A 85 -4.62 8.04 -7.74
N GLU A 86 -3.47 7.84 -7.12
CA GLU A 86 -3.02 8.49 -5.88
C GLU A 86 -3.44 9.97 -5.81
N SER A 87 -4.43 10.22 -4.96
CA SER A 87 -4.82 11.51 -4.39
C SER A 87 -4.88 12.69 -5.36
N SER A 88 -5.98 12.78 -6.12
CA SER A 88 -6.52 14.10 -6.48
C SER A 88 -6.60 14.93 -5.19
N GLY A 89 -5.92 16.08 -5.15
CA GLY A 89 -5.61 16.91 -3.98
C GLY A 89 -6.80 17.53 -3.20
N CYS A 90 -7.88 16.78 -3.02
CA CYS A 90 -9.07 17.11 -2.24
C CYS A 90 -9.24 16.21 -1.00
N GLN A 91 -8.15 15.65 -0.47
CA GLN A 91 -8.10 15.12 0.89
C GLN A 91 -6.97 15.73 1.75
N PRO A 92 -6.73 17.06 1.80
CA PRO A 92 -5.70 17.59 2.71
C PRO A 92 -6.19 17.56 4.16
N GLN A 93 -7.36 18.12 4.48
CA GLN A 93 -7.66 18.49 5.86
C GLN A 93 -7.83 17.28 6.79
N GLU A 94 -8.74 16.35 6.49
CA GLU A 94 -9.00 15.19 7.36
C GLU A 94 -7.82 14.23 7.42
N VAL A 95 -7.10 14.04 6.31
CA VAL A 95 -5.94 13.14 6.29
C VAL A 95 -4.74 13.79 6.98
N LEU A 96 -4.50 15.09 6.81
CA LEU A 96 -3.45 15.80 7.54
C LEU A 96 -3.74 15.80 9.04
N GLU A 97 -4.98 16.05 9.45
CA GLU A 97 -5.39 16.07 10.85
C GLU A 97 -5.27 14.67 11.48
N GLN A 98 -5.65 13.61 10.76
CA GLN A 98 -5.40 12.23 11.18
C GLN A 98 -3.89 11.92 11.27
N VAL A 99 -3.08 12.40 10.33
CA VAL A 99 -1.62 12.21 10.36
C VAL A 99 -0.99 12.95 11.55
N GLU A 100 -1.44 14.16 11.86
CA GLU A 100 -0.99 14.91 13.03
C GLU A 100 -1.39 14.22 14.34
N LEU A 101 -2.63 13.76 14.44
CA LEU A 101 -3.11 12.97 15.58
C LEU A 101 -2.30 11.68 15.77
N LEU A 102 -2.07 10.94 14.69
CA LEU A 102 -1.29 9.70 14.74
C LEU A 102 0.16 9.97 15.14
N LYS A 103 0.77 11.07 14.67
CA LYS A 103 2.10 11.48 15.11
C LYS A 103 2.14 11.83 16.61
N ALA A 104 1.12 12.52 17.12
CA ALA A 104 1.00 12.81 18.54
C ALA A 104 0.86 11.53 19.37
N ASN A 105 0.05 10.57 18.92
CA ASN A 105 -0.10 9.27 19.58
C ASN A 105 1.21 8.48 19.60
N ILE A 106 1.99 8.50 18.51
CA ILE A 106 3.31 7.85 18.48
C ILE A 106 4.24 8.47 19.52
N ALA A 107 4.25 9.81 19.63
CA ALA A 107 5.08 10.49 20.62
C ALA A 107 4.67 10.18 22.07
N ASP A 108 3.37 10.08 22.35
CA ASP A 108 2.88 9.69 23.68
C ASP A 108 3.26 8.25 24.03
N LEU A 109 3.08 7.32 23.09
CA LEU A 109 3.47 5.92 23.26
C LEU A 109 4.98 5.77 23.51
N ASP A 110 5.81 6.55 22.81
CA ASP A 110 7.27 6.55 23.00
C ASP A 110 7.69 7.08 24.39
N ILE A 111 6.93 8.01 24.97
CA ILE A 111 7.14 8.44 26.37
C ILE A 111 6.75 7.32 27.34
N GLN A 112 5.61 6.67 27.11
CA GLN A 112 5.15 5.56 27.96
C GLN A 112 6.12 4.37 27.91
N GLU A 113 6.64 4.03 26.73
CA GLU A 113 7.63 2.97 26.56
C GLU A 113 8.91 3.26 27.35
N ARG A 114 9.42 4.50 27.28
CA ARG A 114 10.60 4.92 28.05
C ARG A 114 10.39 4.86 29.56
N GLU A 115 9.21 5.24 30.04
CA GLU A 115 8.86 5.14 31.45
C GLU A 115 8.86 3.68 31.92
N LEU A 116 8.24 2.79 31.14
CA LEU A 116 8.21 1.36 31.44
C LEU A 116 9.62 0.75 31.43
N ASP A 117 10.47 1.12 30.48
CA ASP A 117 11.85 0.67 30.44
C ASP A 117 12.68 1.17 31.63
N MET A 118 12.44 2.40 32.08
CA MET A 118 13.08 2.93 33.30
C MET A 118 12.65 2.15 34.54
N GLN A 119 11.36 1.87 34.69
CA GLN A 119 10.83 1.07 35.80
C GLN A 119 11.39 -0.35 35.79
N LYS A 120 11.42 -0.99 34.62
CA LYS A 120 11.99 -2.31 34.42
C LYS A 120 13.46 -2.35 34.81
N SER A 121 14.24 -1.36 34.38
CA SER A 121 15.66 -1.24 34.74
C SER A 121 15.87 -1.09 36.25
N CYS A 122 15.08 -0.23 36.90
CA CYS A 122 15.13 -0.01 38.34
C CYS A 122 14.85 -1.30 39.12
N LEU A 123 13.77 -2.00 38.77
CA LEU A 123 13.42 -3.29 39.40
C LEU A 123 14.50 -4.35 39.14
N GLN A 124 15.03 -4.44 37.92
CA GLN A 124 16.12 -5.38 37.60
C GLN A 124 17.37 -5.09 38.43
N GLN A 125 17.73 -3.81 38.62
CA GLN A 125 18.87 -3.43 39.44
C GLN A 125 18.62 -3.74 40.93
N SER A 126 17.42 -3.47 41.44
CA SER A 126 17.04 -3.82 42.81
C SER A 126 17.12 -5.33 43.05
N ILE A 127 16.61 -6.15 42.14
CA ILE A 127 16.71 -7.61 42.21
C ILE A 127 18.18 -8.06 42.22
N LYS A 128 19.03 -7.47 41.38
CA LYS A 128 20.47 -7.78 41.37
C LYS A 128 21.12 -7.46 42.72
N HIS A 129 20.90 -6.25 43.25
CA HIS A 129 21.47 -5.85 44.54
C HIS A 129 21.00 -6.75 45.70
N LEU A 130 19.73 -7.17 45.70
CA LEU A 130 19.20 -8.10 46.72
C LEU A 130 19.77 -9.52 46.57
N ASN A 131 20.10 -9.95 45.35
CA ASN A 131 20.71 -11.25 45.09
C ASN A 131 22.23 -11.27 45.36
N GLU A 132 22.89 -10.11 45.26
CA GLU A 132 24.31 -9.93 45.54
C GLU A 132 24.63 -9.78 47.05
N ASP A 133 23.60 -9.72 47.91
CA ASP A 133 23.76 -9.67 49.36
C ASP A 133 24.27 -11.03 49.90
N PRO A 134 25.51 -11.12 50.43
CA PRO A 134 26.12 -12.38 50.87
C PRO A 134 25.41 -13.03 52.07
N SER A 135 24.44 -12.34 52.66
CA SER A 135 23.57 -12.85 53.72
C SER A 135 22.41 -13.73 53.20
N SER A 136 22.01 -13.60 51.93
CA SER A 136 20.98 -14.44 51.30
C SER A 136 21.43 -15.90 51.13
N CYS A 137 22.73 -16.14 51.00
CA CYS A 137 23.34 -17.47 50.91
C CYS A 137 23.52 -18.20 52.27
N ARG A 138 22.97 -17.69 53.39
CA ARG A 138 23.13 -18.35 54.70
C ARG A 138 22.10 -19.45 55.01
N TYR A 139 21.04 -19.59 54.21
CA TYR A 139 20.07 -20.68 54.42
C TYR A 139 19.77 -21.43 53.12
N PRO A 140 20.29 -22.67 52.95
CA PRO A 140 19.90 -23.51 51.83
C PRO A 140 18.52 -24.10 52.12
N TYR A 141 17.45 -23.38 51.74
CA TYR A 141 16.14 -24.00 51.62
C TYR A 141 16.16 -24.91 50.40
N GLY A 142 16.39 -26.20 50.66
CA GLY A 142 16.46 -27.23 49.64
C GLY A 142 15.15 -27.39 48.88
N HIS A 143 15.17 -27.06 47.59
CA HIS A 143 14.21 -27.60 46.64
C HIS A 143 14.93 -28.60 45.74
N ARG A 144 14.81 -29.86 46.14
CA ARG A 144 15.24 -31.07 45.42
C ARG A 144 14.68 -31.02 43.99
N LYS A 145 15.52 -30.75 42.99
CA LYS A 145 15.23 -31.13 41.60
C LYS A 145 15.86 -32.50 41.38
N SER A 146 15.01 -33.51 41.22
CA SER A 146 15.38 -34.81 40.69
C SER A 146 16.01 -34.58 39.32
N GLN A 147 17.34 -34.70 39.26
CA GLN A 147 18.09 -34.69 38.02
C GLN A 147 18.02 -36.11 37.48
N GLU A 148 17.27 -36.31 36.40
CA GLU A 148 17.34 -37.52 35.59
C GLU A 148 18.77 -37.68 35.08
N THR A 149 19.56 -38.51 35.75
CA THR A 149 20.80 -39.04 35.20
C THR A 149 20.46 -40.28 34.39
N PHE A 150 20.16 -40.07 33.11
CA PHE A 150 20.25 -41.13 32.12
C PHE A 150 21.73 -41.30 31.76
N SER A 151 22.40 -42.30 32.33
CA SER A 151 23.51 -42.96 31.65
C SER A 151 23.80 -44.36 32.22
N SER A 152 23.32 -45.34 31.45
CA SER A 152 24.04 -46.54 31.01
C SER A 152 24.64 -47.51 32.05
N HIS A 153 23.81 -48.35 32.68
CA HIS A 153 23.90 -49.82 32.60
C HIS A 153 22.90 -50.49 33.56
N LEU A 154 22.54 -51.75 33.24
CA LEU A 154 21.78 -52.72 34.05
C LEU A 154 20.26 -52.45 34.09
N ILE A 155 19.32 -53.33 33.72
CA ILE A 155 19.29 -54.79 33.59
C ILE A 155 18.26 -55.13 32.49
N PHE A 156 18.66 -56.08 31.65
CA PHE A 156 17.85 -57.01 30.86
C PHE A 156 16.45 -57.30 31.45
N CYS A 157 15.37 -57.07 30.70
CA CYS A 157 14.31 -58.09 30.61
C CYS A 157 13.45 -57.84 29.37
N GLN A 158 13.53 -58.78 28.44
CA GLN A 158 12.64 -58.87 27.29
C GLN A 158 11.18 -59.08 27.74
N SER A 159 10.30 -58.59 26.87
CA SER A 159 9.06 -59.20 26.40
C SER A 159 8.09 -59.81 27.40
N SER A 160 6.85 -59.34 27.20
CA SER A 160 5.63 -60.14 27.20
C SER A 160 4.85 -60.26 28.51
N VAL A 161 3.65 -59.69 28.43
CA VAL A 161 2.38 -60.28 28.87
C VAL A 161 2.00 -60.05 30.35
N LEU A 162 1.11 -59.07 30.50
CA LEU A 162 -0.22 -59.19 31.11
C LEU A 162 -0.33 -59.36 32.64
N CYS A 163 -1.38 -58.71 33.16
CA CYS A 163 -2.06 -58.97 34.44
C CYS A 163 -1.29 -58.54 35.70
N PHE A 164 -1.91 -58.04 36.76
CA PHE A 164 -3.28 -57.65 37.08
C PHE A 164 -3.18 -56.94 38.44
N CYS A 165 -4.23 -56.24 38.83
CA CYS A 165 -4.44 -55.65 40.15
C CYS A 165 -3.95 -56.51 41.33
N LYS A 166 -3.33 -55.89 42.35
CA LYS A 166 -4.00 -55.51 43.61
C LYS A 166 -3.08 -54.65 44.48
#